data_AF-A0A2E6I5F8-F1
#
_entry.id   AF-A0A2E6I5F8-F1
#
_cell.length_a   1.000
_cell.length_b   1.000
_cell.length_c   1.000
_cell.angle_alpha   90.00
_cell.angle_beta   90.00
_cell.angle_gamma   90.00
#
_symmetry.space_group_name_H-M   'P 1'
#
loop_
_entity.id
_entity.type
_entity.pdbx_description
1 polymer ?
#
loop_
_entity_poly.entity_id
_entity_poly.type
_entity_poly.pdbx_seq_one_letter_code
_entity_poly.pdbx_strand_id
1 'polypeptide(L)'
;MKGSASGRLIPFGIVTAFLLFVLGTFTLSHINGFRAGAQGTFLNPPHRIDTVLRHAIRMDVHQSLASALASTTENPLVRFANRTAYLILSNAMLTRTEAERRFARQARFHFARGRVVTGFDAASRELFGLPLERLSLGEIAFLCRSALDGHPFPPPDRALIVRNRLIDRLYRRGVLLETDVERELAKPFTLAPDPSPIY
;
A
#
# COMPACT_ATOMS: atom_id res chain seq x y z
N MET A 1 -62.46 -12.20 39.55
CA MET A 1 -62.10 -12.54 38.16
C MET A 1 -61.27 -11.40 37.57
N LYS A 2 -60.10 -11.72 36.97
CA LYS A 2 -59.32 -11.00 35.92
C LYS A 2 -58.96 -9.52 36.17
N GLY A 3 -57.74 -9.03 35.96
CA GLY A 3 -56.53 -9.63 35.40
C GLY A 3 -55.37 -8.63 35.56
N SER A 4 -54.18 -9.17 35.82
CA SER A 4 -52.93 -8.43 35.99
C SER A 4 -52.42 -7.91 34.64
N ALA A 5 -52.32 -6.60 34.48
CA ALA A 5 -51.60 -5.96 33.39
C ALA A 5 -50.19 -5.60 33.87
N SER A 6 -49.25 -6.51 33.67
CA SER A 6 -47.83 -6.31 33.90
C SER A 6 -47.24 -5.40 32.82
N GLY A 7 -47.40 -4.08 32.99
CA GLY A 7 -46.67 -3.08 32.24
C GLY A 7 -45.18 -3.20 32.55
N ARG A 8 -44.43 -3.86 31.66
CA ARG A 8 -42.96 -3.89 31.71
C ARG A 8 -42.43 -2.49 31.42
N LEU A 9 -42.22 -1.71 32.48
CA LEU A 9 -41.33 -0.55 32.46
C LEU A 9 -39.96 -1.04 32.03
N ILE A 10 -39.60 -0.77 30.77
CA ILE A 10 -38.21 -0.90 30.33
C ILE A 10 -37.43 0.06 31.22
N PRO A 11 -36.48 -0.41 32.04
CA PRO A 11 -35.77 0.47 32.96
C PRO A 11 -35.06 1.52 32.13
N PHE A 12 -35.34 2.79 32.44
CA PHE A 12 -34.87 3.99 31.72
C PHE A 12 -33.36 3.96 31.46
N GLY A 13 -32.59 3.28 32.32
CA GLY A 13 -31.16 3.02 32.15
C GLY A 13 -30.78 2.22 30.90
N ILE A 14 -31.58 1.24 30.47
CA ILE A 14 -31.28 0.42 29.27
C ILE A 14 -31.45 1.25 28.00
N VAL A 15 -32.51 2.06 27.92
CA VAL A 15 -32.75 2.94 26.77
C VAL A 15 -31.64 4.00 26.67
N THR A 16 -31.24 4.56 27.81
CA THR A 16 -30.16 5.57 27.86
C THR A 16 -28.81 4.97 27.50
N ALA A 17 -28.48 3.77 27.99
CA ALA A 17 -27.26 3.06 27.64
C ALA A 17 -27.21 2.68 26.14
N PHE A 18 -28.35 2.28 25.56
CA PHE A 18 -28.44 1.96 24.14
C PHE A 18 -28.28 3.21 23.28
N LEU A 19 -28.88 4.34 23.66
CA LEU A 19 -28.70 5.62 22.95
C LEU A 19 -27.26 6.11 23.02
N LEU A 20 -26.59 5.99 24.17
CA LEU A 20 -25.17 6.32 24.31
C LEU A 20 -24.27 5.37 23.51
N PHE A 21 -24.62 4.09 23.41
CA PHE A 21 -23.89 3.12 22.59
C PHE A 21 -24.07 3.39 21.09
N VAL A 22 -25.28 3.70 20.64
CA VAL A 22 -25.55 4.08 19.24
C VAL A 22 -24.87 5.41 18.91
N LEU A 23 -24.92 6.40 19.79
CA LEU A 23 -24.24 7.69 19.59
C LEU A 23 -22.71 7.55 19.64
N GLY A 24 -22.20 6.68 20.50
CA GLY A 24 -20.78 6.33 20.61
C GLY A 24 -20.27 5.61 19.36
N THR A 25 -21.03 4.66 18.82
CA THR A 25 -20.67 3.95 17.57
C THR A 25 -20.82 4.85 16.35
N PHE A 26 -21.80 5.76 16.32
CA PHE A 26 -21.98 6.73 15.25
C PHE A 26 -20.86 7.79 15.23
N THR A 27 -20.44 8.27 16.41
CA THR A 27 -19.29 9.18 16.54
C THR A 27 -17.96 8.48 16.27
N LEU A 28 -17.75 7.23 16.70
CA LEU A 28 -16.56 6.45 16.32
C LEU A 28 -16.50 6.19 14.80
N SER A 29 -17.65 5.90 14.18
CA SER A 29 -17.75 5.70 12.73
C SER A 29 -17.43 6.99 11.96
N HIS A 30 -17.91 8.15 12.44
CA HIS A 30 -17.58 9.45 11.86
C HIS A 30 -16.12 9.87 12.11
N ILE A 31 -15.53 9.60 13.27
CA ILE A 31 -14.13 9.91 13.54
C ILE A 31 -13.19 9.04 12.70
N ASN A 32 -13.55 7.76 12.47
CA ASN A 32 -12.80 6.88 11.58
C ASN A 32 -12.98 7.26 10.10
N GLY A 33 -14.18 7.69 9.69
CA GLY A 33 -14.43 8.24 8.35
C GLY A 33 -13.74 9.58 8.09
N PHE A 34 -13.65 10.45 9.10
CA PHE A 34 -12.99 11.76 8.99
C PHE A 34 -11.46 11.66 9.01
N ARG A 35 -10.89 10.64 9.67
CA ARG A 35 -9.45 10.34 9.57
C ARG A 35 -9.04 9.74 8.22
N ALA A 36 -9.95 9.08 7.51
CA ALA A 36 -9.70 8.61 6.14
C ALA A 36 -9.82 9.74 5.10
N GLY A 37 -10.70 10.73 5.33
CA GLY A 37 -10.92 11.84 4.40
C GLY A 37 -9.80 12.87 4.29
N ALA A 38 -8.85 12.91 5.24
CA ALA A 38 -7.74 13.87 5.25
C ALA A 38 -6.41 13.31 4.68
N GLN A 39 -6.35 12.04 4.28
CA GLN A 39 -5.09 11.38 3.89
C GLN A 39 -4.71 11.51 2.41
N GLY A 40 -5.57 12.08 1.58
CA GLY A 40 -5.39 12.15 0.12
C GLY A 40 -4.22 13.02 -0.38
N THR A 41 -3.61 13.87 0.45
CA THR A 41 -2.71 14.92 -0.07
C THR A 41 -1.40 15.21 0.68
N PHE A 42 -1.09 14.58 1.82
CA PHE A 42 0.12 14.95 2.60
C PHE A 42 0.87 13.78 3.28
N LEU A 43 0.91 12.61 2.65
CA LEU A 43 1.81 11.55 3.12
C LEU A 43 3.16 11.68 2.45
N ASN A 44 4.22 11.84 3.25
CA ASN A 44 5.60 11.70 2.79
C ASN A 44 5.78 10.36 2.04
N PRO A 45 6.60 10.30 0.97
CA PRO A 45 6.73 9.11 0.13
C PRO A 45 6.93 7.77 0.88
N PRO A 46 7.73 7.70 1.97
CA PRO A 46 7.88 6.47 2.76
C PRO A 46 6.55 5.94 3.31
N HIS A 47 5.68 6.81 3.82
CA HIS A 47 4.38 6.41 4.34
C HIS A 47 3.41 5.96 3.25
N ARG A 48 3.55 6.50 2.03
CA ARG A 48 2.78 6.05 0.86
C ARG A 48 3.17 4.63 0.46
N ILE A 49 4.47 4.31 0.47
CA ILE A 49 4.98 2.96 0.20
C ILE A 49 4.42 1.96 1.21
N ASP A 50 4.54 2.26 2.51
CA ASP A 50 4.03 1.37 3.57
C ASP A 50 2.52 1.11 3.48
N THR A 51 1.76 2.18 3.26
CA THR A 51 0.30 2.10 3.07
C THR A 51 -0.04 1.15 1.92
N VAL A 52 0.65 1.29 0.79
CA VAL A 52 0.40 0.44 -0.38
C VAL A 52 0.81 -1.01 -0.12
N LEU A 53 2.00 -1.25 0.45
CA LEU A 53 2.46 -2.60 0.78
C LEU A 53 1.44 -3.32 1.65
N ARG A 54 0.98 -2.66 2.72
CA ARG A 54 0.01 -3.22 3.65
C ARG A 54 -1.37 -3.44 3.01
N HIS A 55 -1.91 -2.45 2.32
CA HIS A 55 -3.32 -2.46 1.93
C HIS A 55 -3.57 -2.99 0.52
N ALA A 56 -2.71 -2.70 -0.45
CA ALA A 56 -2.89 -3.16 -1.84
C ALA A 56 -2.20 -4.51 -2.11
N ILE A 57 -1.03 -4.72 -1.50
CA ILE A 57 -0.17 -5.89 -1.74
C ILE A 57 -0.34 -6.94 -0.64
N ARG A 58 -0.80 -6.53 0.55
CA ARG A 58 -0.99 -7.38 1.75
C ARG A 58 0.32 -7.98 2.24
N MET A 59 1.40 -7.20 2.19
CA MET A 59 2.71 -7.60 2.66
C MET A 59 3.25 -6.59 3.66
N ASP A 60 3.91 -7.09 4.70
CA ASP A 60 4.55 -6.23 5.69
C ASP A 60 5.85 -5.62 5.14
N VAL A 61 6.24 -4.43 5.62
CA VAL A 61 7.45 -3.76 5.15
C VAL A 61 8.73 -4.54 5.48
N HIS A 62 8.79 -5.24 6.61
CA HIS A 62 9.92 -6.09 6.96
C HIS A 62 10.02 -7.31 6.04
N GLN A 63 8.87 -7.88 5.65
CA GLN A 63 8.81 -8.94 4.65
C GLN A 63 9.26 -8.45 3.27
N SER A 64 8.92 -7.21 2.92
CA SER A 64 9.30 -6.57 1.67
C SER A 64 10.80 -6.30 1.61
N LEU A 65 11.35 -5.74 2.69
CA LEU A 65 12.78 -5.52 2.86
C LEU A 65 13.57 -6.83 2.82
N ALA A 66 13.14 -7.85 3.56
CA ALA A 66 13.79 -9.15 3.56
C ALA A 66 13.82 -9.80 2.17
N SER A 67 12.72 -9.65 1.41
CA SER A 67 12.64 -10.14 0.03
C SER A 67 13.59 -9.38 -0.90
N ALA A 68 13.65 -8.05 -0.77
CA ALA A 68 14.57 -7.21 -1.53
C ALA A 68 16.05 -7.57 -1.24
N LEU A 69 16.43 -7.73 0.02
CA LEU A 69 17.79 -8.10 0.41
C LEU A 69 18.18 -9.50 -0.10
N ALA A 70 17.27 -10.48 0.03
CA ALA A 70 17.51 -11.84 -0.43
C ALA A 70 17.63 -11.94 -1.96
N SER A 71 16.99 -11.05 -2.72
CA SER A 71 17.02 -11.06 -4.20
C SER A 71 18.42 -10.90 -4.80
N THR A 72 19.42 -10.50 -4.01
CA THR A 72 20.84 -10.45 -4.40
C THR A 72 21.46 -11.84 -4.59
N THR A 73 20.83 -12.89 -4.07
CA THR A 73 21.36 -14.25 -4.08
C THR A 73 20.75 -15.07 -5.22
N GLU A 74 21.57 -15.59 -6.12
CA GLU A 74 21.09 -16.40 -7.25
C GLU A 74 20.58 -17.77 -6.81
N ASN A 75 21.28 -18.45 -5.90
CA ASN A 75 20.89 -19.79 -5.42
C ASN A 75 19.55 -19.75 -4.66
N PRO A 76 18.52 -20.51 -5.07
CA PRO A 76 17.18 -20.46 -4.46
C PRO A 76 17.14 -20.88 -2.99
N LEU A 77 17.91 -21.90 -2.59
CA LEU A 77 17.95 -22.37 -1.20
C LEU A 77 18.62 -21.34 -0.29
N VAL A 78 19.74 -20.78 -0.73
CA VAL A 78 20.44 -19.72 0.00
C VAL A 78 19.58 -18.46 0.06
N ARG A 79 18.89 -18.10 -1.02
CA ARG A 79 17.92 -17.00 -1.07
C ARG A 79 16.80 -17.19 -0.03
N PHE A 80 16.25 -18.39 0.07
CA PHE A 80 15.22 -18.70 1.07
C PHE A 80 15.75 -18.55 2.50
N ALA A 81 16.91 -19.13 2.80
CA ALA A 81 17.55 -19.01 4.12
C ALA A 81 17.85 -17.55 4.48
N ASN A 82 18.46 -16.81 3.55
CA ASN A 82 18.77 -15.39 3.69
C ASN A 82 17.52 -14.56 3.93
N ARG A 83 16.42 -14.82 3.20
CA ARG A 83 15.15 -14.12 3.40
C ARG A 83 14.64 -14.27 4.83
N THR A 84 14.68 -15.49 5.37
CA THR A 84 14.24 -15.76 6.75
C THR A 84 15.15 -15.04 7.76
N ALA A 85 16.47 -15.11 7.57
CA ALA A 85 17.42 -14.41 8.42
C ALA A 85 17.21 -12.89 8.40
N TYR A 86 17.06 -12.29 7.21
CA TYR A 86 16.79 -10.85 7.06
C TYR A 86 15.44 -10.45 7.66
N LEU A 87 14.43 -11.31 7.59
CA LEU A 87 13.14 -11.05 8.22
C LEU A 87 13.27 -10.99 9.75
N ILE A 88 13.97 -11.96 10.34
CA ILE A 88 14.21 -11.98 11.80
C ILE A 88 15.01 -10.75 12.22
N LEU A 89 16.13 -10.47 11.55
CA LEU A 89 17.00 -9.35 11.87
C LEU A 89 16.29 -8.01 11.70
N SER A 90 15.53 -7.82 10.62
CA SER A 90 14.82 -6.57 10.40
C SER A 90 13.72 -6.32 11.43
N ASN A 91 12.98 -7.35 11.85
CA ASN A 91 11.98 -7.20 12.91
C ASN A 91 12.62 -6.93 14.28
N ALA A 92 13.78 -7.53 14.56
CA ALA A 92 14.47 -7.37 15.84
C ALA A 92 15.18 -6.02 15.97
N MET A 93 15.74 -5.50 14.87
CA MET A 93 16.72 -4.41 14.91
C MET A 93 16.22 -3.09 14.30
N LEU A 94 15.15 -3.11 13.51
CA LEU A 94 14.69 -1.91 12.80
C LEU A 94 13.31 -1.51 13.29
N THR A 95 13.13 -0.20 13.47
CA THR A 95 11.78 0.35 13.54
C THR A 95 11.11 0.23 12.18
N ARG A 96 9.79 0.27 12.17
CA ARG A 96 9.02 0.23 10.93
C ARG A 96 9.44 1.33 9.94
N THR A 97 9.57 2.57 10.41
CA THR A 97 10.01 3.71 9.59
C THR A 97 11.40 3.50 9.01
N GLU A 98 12.31 2.90 9.78
CA GLU A 98 13.65 2.56 9.30
C GLU A 98 13.60 1.47 8.22
N ALA A 99 12.77 0.45 8.42
CA ALA A 99 12.53 -0.61 7.44
C ALA A 99 11.92 -0.07 6.14
N GLU A 100 10.96 0.85 6.22
CA GLU A 100 10.40 1.58 5.08
C GLU A 100 11.49 2.32 4.30
N ARG A 101 12.29 3.13 4.98
CA ARG A 101 13.39 3.89 4.35
C ARG A 101 14.45 2.99 3.73
N ARG A 102 14.74 1.84 4.34
CA ARG A 102 15.69 0.87 3.77
C ARG A 102 15.09 0.16 2.57
N PHE A 103 13.84 -0.28 2.65
CA PHE A 103 13.16 -0.91 1.51
C PHE A 103 13.09 0.05 0.32
N ALA A 104 12.68 1.30 0.55
CA ALA A 104 12.64 2.33 -0.47
C ALA A 104 14.00 2.56 -1.16
N ARG A 105 15.11 2.38 -0.45
CA ARG A 105 16.47 2.54 -0.98
C ARG A 105 17.05 1.27 -1.61
N GLN A 106 16.63 0.09 -1.17
CA GLN A 106 17.27 -1.19 -1.54
C GLN A 106 16.43 -2.05 -2.48
N ALA A 107 15.17 -1.72 -2.70
CA ALA A 107 14.33 -2.40 -3.68
C ALA A 107 14.99 -2.38 -5.07
N ARG A 108 15.01 -3.55 -5.73
CA ARG A 108 15.60 -3.73 -7.05
C ARG A 108 14.50 -3.81 -8.09
N PHE A 109 14.68 -3.06 -9.16
CA PHE A 109 13.74 -2.95 -10.28
C PHE A 109 14.43 -3.43 -11.54
N HIS A 110 13.81 -4.40 -12.19
CA HIS A 110 14.33 -4.99 -13.42
C HIS A 110 13.71 -4.27 -14.62
N PHE A 111 14.54 -3.75 -15.49
CA PHE A 111 14.15 -3.11 -16.74
C PHE A 111 14.45 -4.04 -17.92
N ALA A 112 14.03 -3.64 -19.11
CA ALA A 112 14.40 -4.33 -20.34
C ALA A 112 15.93 -4.48 -20.47
N ARG A 113 16.36 -5.48 -21.24
CA ARG A 113 17.79 -5.77 -21.52
C ARG A 113 18.63 -6.08 -20.27
N GLY A 114 17.99 -6.59 -19.20
CA GLY A 114 18.68 -7.05 -18.00
C GLY A 114 19.20 -5.94 -17.09
N ARG A 115 18.88 -4.67 -17.38
CA ARG A 115 19.29 -3.55 -16.53
C ARG A 115 18.54 -3.61 -15.20
N VAL A 116 19.27 -3.38 -14.10
CA VAL A 116 18.71 -3.35 -12.75
C VAL A 116 18.97 -1.99 -12.12
N VAL A 117 17.90 -1.33 -11.68
CA VAL A 117 17.95 -0.07 -10.94
C VAL A 117 17.62 -0.35 -9.48
N THR A 118 18.34 0.29 -8.56
CA THR A 118 18.13 0.12 -7.11
C THR A 118 17.56 1.41 -6.53
N GLY A 119 16.50 1.28 -5.74
CA GLY A 119 15.82 2.38 -5.06
C GLY A 119 14.64 2.95 -5.85
N PHE A 120 13.60 3.34 -5.10
CA PHE A 120 12.35 3.87 -5.65
C PHE A 120 12.54 5.19 -6.39
N ASP A 121 13.41 6.09 -5.92
CA ASP A 121 13.68 7.36 -6.60
C ASP A 121 14.26 7.16 -7.99
N ALA A 122 15.27 6.29 -8.11
CA ALA A 122 15.89 5.99 -9.38
C ALA A 122 14.90 5.29 -10.32
N ALA A 123 14.15 4.30 -9.80
CA ALA A 123 13.13 3.61 -10.59
C ALA A 123 11.98 4.52 -11.04
N SER A 124 11.57 5.48 -10.20
CA SER A 124 10.54 6.47 -10.53
C SER A 124 10.97 7.36 -11.69
N ARG A 125 12.19 7.90 -11.64
CA ARG A 125 12.73 8.74 -12.71
C ARG A 125 12.89 7.96 -14.01
N GLU A 126 13.35 6.72 -13.90
CA GLU A 126 13.56 5.85 -15.05
C GLU A 126 12.24 5.44 -15.72
N LEU A 127 11.25 5.06 -14.91
CA LEU A 127 10.00 4.49 -15.41
C LEU A 127 8.96 5.54 -15.80
N PHE A 128 8.91 6.66 -15.07
CA PHE A 128 7.87 7.70 -15.25
C PHE A 128 8.44 9.06 -15.63
N GLY A 129 9.77 9.26 -15.60
CA GLY A 129 10.38 10.59 -15.81
C GLY A 129 10.11 11.56 -14.66
N LEU A 130 9.61 11.08 -13.52
CA LEU A 130 9.19 11.90 -12.38
C LEU A 130 9.96 11.53 -11.11
N PRO A 131 10.21 12.50 -10.20
CA PRO A 131 10.69 12.18 -8.86
C PRO A 131 9.59 11.48 -8.05
N LEU A 132 9.98 10.68 -7.05
CA LEU A 132 9.06 9.80 -6.31
C LEU A 132 7.92 10.57 -5.62
N GLU A 133 8.21 11.80 -5.15
CA GLU A 133 7.24 12.68 -4.49
C GLU A 133 6.09 13.07 -5.41
N ARG A 134 6.34 13.12 -6.73
CA ARG A 134 5.37 13.53 -7.75
C ARG A 134 4.55 12.37 -8.31
N LEU A 135 4.88 11.13 -7.95
CA LEU A 135 4.09 9.99 -8.38
C LEU A 135 2.71 10.00 -7.73
N SER A 136 1.71 9.58 -8.48
CA SER A 136 0.38 9.23 -8.03
C SER A 136 0.39 7.97 -7.14
N LEU A 137 -0.70 7.73 -6.40
CA LEU A 137 -0.74 6.54 -5.54
C LEU A 137 -0.79 5.26 -6.37
N GLY A 138 -1.44 5.28 -7.54
CA GLY A 138 -1.44 4.16 -8.47
C GLY A 138 -0.04 3.83 -9.01
N GLU A 139 0.80 4.83 -9.29
CA GLU A 139 2.19 4.62 -9.74
C GLU A 139 3.09 4.09 -8.63
N ILE A 140 2.97 4.61 -7.41
CA ILE A 140 3.66 4.04 -6.24
C ILE A 140 3.23 2.59 -6.02
N ALA A 141 1.93 2.29 -6.18
CA ALA A 141 1.44 0.94 -6.05
C ALA A 141 2.04 -0.01 -7.08
N PHE A 142 2.11 0.46 -8.32
CA PHE A 142 2.77 -0.27 -9.39
C PHE A 142 4.24 -0.55 -9.06
N LEU A 143 5.02 0.46 -8.63
CA LEU A 143 6.42 0.26 -8.24
C LEU A 143 6.57 -0.72 -7.08
N CYS A 144 5.74 -0.61 -6.04
CA CYS A 144 5.79 -1.55 -4.92
C CYS A 144 5.54 -2.99 -5.38
N ARG A 145 4.63 -3.19 -6.33
CA ARG A 145 4.38 -4.51 -6.89
C ARG A 145 5.57 -5.01 -7.70
N SER A 146 6.13 -4.17 -8.57
CA SER A 146 7.26 -4.52 -9.42
C SER A 146 8.53 -4.85 -8.64
N ALA A 147 8.80 -4.12 -7.54
CA ALA A 147 9.92 -4.39 -6.64
C ALA A 147 9.88 -5.79 -6.03
N LEU A 148 8.68 -6.39 -5.92
CA LEU A 148 8.47 -7.69 -5.30
C LEU A 148 8.39 -8.83 -6.33
N ASP A 149 7.89 -8.54 -7.52
CA ASP A 149 7.80 -9.54 -8.59
C ASP A 149 9.20 -9.94 -9.12
N GLY A 150 10.20 -9.04 -9.04
CA GLY A 150 11.59 -9.38 -9.40
C GLY A 150 11.79 -9.69 -10.89
N HIS A 151 10.87 -9.26 -11.73
CA HIS A 151 10.85 -9.47 -13.17
C HIS A 151 10.79 -8.13 -13.91
N PRO A 152 11.19 -8.09 -15.20
CA PRO A 152 11.05 -6.90 -16.03
C PRO A 152 9.62 -6.36 -16.03
N PHE A 153 9.49 -5.03 -16.17
CA PHE A 153 8.19 -4.39 -16.25
C PHE A 153 7.33 -4.99 -17.38
N PRO A 154 6.03 -5.22 -17.13
CA PRO A 154 5.12 -5.69 -18.16
C PRO A 154 4.90 -4.62 -19.24
N PRO A 155 4.41 -5.01 -20.43
CA PRO A 155 4.00 -4.06 -21.47
C PRO A 155 2.97 -3.02 -20.96
N PRO A 156 2.90 -1.82 -21.56
CA PRO A 156 2.07 -0.70 -21.06
C PRO A 156 0.62 -1.08 -20.75
N ASP A 157 -0.04 -1.81 -21.65
CA ASP A 157 -1.44 -2.22 -21.47
C ASP A 157 -1.63 -3.08 -20.22
N ARG A 158 -0.71 -4.02 -20.00
CA ARG A 158 -0.73 -4.89 -18.82
C ARG A 158 -0.33 -4.14 -17.57
N ALA A 159 0.59 -3.17 -17.67
CA ALA A 159 0.98 -2.31 -16.56
C ALA A 159 -0.20 -1.47 -16.06
N LEU A 160 -0.99 -0.90 -16.97
CA LEU A 160 -2.22 -0.18 -16.66
C LEU A 160 -3.26 -1.08 -15.96
N ILE A 161 -3.46 -2.31 -16.44
CA ILE A 161 -4.37 -3.28 -15.79
C ILE A 161 -3.90 -3.58 -14.35
N VAL A 162 -2.60 -3.77 -14.14
CA VAL A 162 -2.03 -4.00 -12.81
C VAL A 162 -2.27 -2.80 -11.91
N ARG A 163 -1.98 -1.59 -12.39
CA ARG A 163 -2.20 -0.33 -11.66
C ARG A 163 -3.66 -0.19 -11.24
N ASN A 164 -4.61 -0.37 -12.15
CA ASN A 164 -6.04 -0.22 -11.87
C ASN A 164 -6.54 -1.26 -10.85
N ARG A 165 -6.05 -2.50 -10.93
CA ARG A 165 -6.35 -3.53 -9.91
C ARG A 165 -5.81 -3.16 -8.54
N LEU A 166 -4.65 -2.51 -8.46
CA LEU A 166 -4.09 -2.07 -7.18
C LEU A 166 -4.87 -0.90 -6.59
N ILE A 167 -5.31 0.05 -7.42
CA ILE A 167 -6.21 1.15 -7.01
C ILE A 167 -7.53 0.59 -6.46
N ASP A 168 -8.17 -0.33 -7.17
CA ASP A 168 -9.40 -0.98 -6.72
C ASP A 168 -9.22 -1.73 -5.38
N ARG A 169 -8.05 -2.34 -5.14
CA ARG A 169 -7.75 -2.92 -3.82
C ARG A 169 -7.62 -1.86 -2.74
N LEU A 170 -6.99 -0.72 -3.01
CA LEU A 170 -6.88 0.39 -2.05
C LEU A 170 -8.27 0.93 -1.69
N TYR A 171 -9.16 1.08 -2.68
CA TYR A 171 -10.55 1.46 -2.48
C TYR A 171 -11.32 0.47 -1.60
N ARG A 172 -11.31 -0.82 -1.98
CA ARG A 172 -12.00 -1.89 -1.21
C ARG A 172 -11.49 -2.05 0.23
N ARG A 173 -10.34 -1.46 0.54
CA ARG A 173 -9.75 -1.44 1.89
C ARG A 173 -9.98 -0.13 2.64
N GLY A 174 -10.73 0.80 2.08
CA GLY A 174 -11.05 2.10 2.68
C GLY A 174 -9.86 3.07 2.72
N VAL A 175 -8.81 2.83 1.93
CA VAL A 175 -7.65 3.74 1.84
C VAL A 175 -7.94 4.91 0.90
N LEU A 176 -8.71 4.65 -0.16
CA LEU A 176 -9.15 5.66 -1.12
C LEU A 176 -10.65 5.86 -1.00
N LEU A 177 -11.10 7.10 -1.15
CA LEU A 177 -12.50 7.42 -1.39
C LEU A 177 -12.84 7.17 -2.86
N GLU A 178 -14.13 7.01 -3.17
CA GLU A 178 -14.60 6.80 -4.54
C GLU A 178 -14.15 7.93 -5.49
N THR A 179 -14.24 9.18 -5.03
CA THR A 179 -13.76 10.35 -5.78
C THR A 179 -12.26 10.33 -6.05
N ASP A 180 -11.45 9.76 -5.14
CA ASP A 180 -10.01 9.62 -5.33
C ASP A 180 -9.68 8.51 -6.33
N VAL A 181 -10.47 7.43 -6.33
CA VAL A 181 -10.37 6.35 -7.32
C VAL A 181 -10.66 6.89 -8.71
N GLU A 182 -11.77 7.59 -8.90
CA GLU A 182 -12.12 8.20 -10.18
C GLU A 182 -11.00 9.11 -10.67
N ARG A 183 -10.49 9.98 -9.79
CA ARG A 183 -9.38 10.88 -10.11
C ARG A 183 -8.10 10.12 -10.46
N GLU A 184 -7.76 9.07 -9.72
CA GLU A 184 -6.58 8.25 -10.00
C GLU A 184 -6.74 7.52 -11.33
N LEU A 185 -7.87 6.87 -11.59
CA LEU A 185 -8.13 6.14 -12.83
C LEU A 185 -8.15 7.06 -14.06
N ALA A 186 -8.59 8.31 -13.91
CA ALA A 186 -8.56 9.31 -14.97
C ALA A 186 -7.14 9.81 -15.33
N LYS A 187 -6.15 9.64 -14.43
CA LYS A 187 -4.77 10.04 -14.74
C LYS A 187 -4.18 9.13 -15.82
N PRO A 188 -3.51 9.70 -16.84
CA PRO A 188 -2.81 8.91 -17.82
C PRO A 188 -1.68 8.11 -17.15
N PHE A 189 -1.57 6.83 -17.49
CA PHE A 189 -0.48 5.98 -17.01
C PHE A 189 0.61 5.93 -18.10
N THR A 190 1.42 6.97 -18.14
CA THR A 190 2.45 7.12 -19.17
C THR A 190 3.78 6.66 -18.62
N LEU A 191 4.32 5.60 -19.23
CA LEU A 191 5.70 5.19 -18.98
C LEU A 191 6.64 6.09 -19.80
N ALA A 192 7.75 6.49 -19.20
CA ALA A 192 8.81 7.20 -19.93
C ALA A 192 9.25 6.34 -21.12
N PRO A 193 9.45 6.94 -22.31
CA PRO A 193 10.01 6.21 -23.43
C PRO A 193 11.38 5.65 -23.03
N ASP A 194 11.66 4.39 -23.40
CA ASP A 194 12.92 3.72 -23.08
C ASP A 194 14.10 4.62 -23.56
N PRO A 195 14.98 5.10 -22.67
CA PRO A 195 15.97 6.12 -23.03
C PRO A 195 17.12 5.60 -23.90
N SER A 196 17.10 4.35 -24.38
CA SER A 196 18.15 3.84 -25.25
C SER A 196 17.81 4.01 -26.75
N PRO A 197 18.55 4.84 -27.50
CA PRO A 197 18.42 4.85 -28.95
C PRO A 197 18.78 3.48 -29.54
N ILE A 198 18.09 3.12 -30.61
CA ILE A 198 18.43 1.99 -31.48
C ILE A 198 19.69 2.42 -32.26
N TYR A 199 20.86 1.94 -31.85
CA TYR A 199 22.08 1.92 -32.68
C TYR A 199 22.73 0.56 -32.55
#